data_AF-A0A957LPS0-F1
#
_entry.id   AF-A0A957LPS0-F1
#
_cell.length_a   1.000
_cell.length_b   1.000
_cell.length_c   1.000
_cell.angle_alpha   90.00
_cell.angle_beta   90.00
_cell.angle_gamma   90.00
#
_symmetry.space_group_name_H-M   'P 1'
#
loop_
_entity.id
_entity.type
_entity.pdbx_description
1 polymer ?
#
loop_
_entity_poly.entity_id
_entity_poly.type
_entity_poly.pdbx_seq_one_letter_code
_entity_poly.pdbx_strand_id
1 'polypeptide(L)'
;AADASPLATRPSPLTAKERTIHDHGLVAVLKQIHDELDAAVADAYGWPADLPDGELLQRLVDLNTRRAAEEAAGVIRWLRPEYQQPRAGIEPVQPALVEEIAATPAAGAALLVWPASMPEQARAVRGVLGAAGVPLSAAEVAARFAKAEKGRVAELLETLVLLGQAGENEGKFGGV
;
A
#
# COMPACT_ATOMS: atom_id res chain seq x y z
N ALA A 1 10.19 53.80 -0.10
CA ALA A 1 11.41 53.80 -0.92
C ALA A 1 12.10 52.47 -0.73
N ALA A 2 12.45 51.79 -1.84
CA ALA A 2 13.32 50.62 -1.96
C ALA A 2 12.79 49.31 -1.30
N ASP A 3 12.83 48.13 -1.91
CA ASP A 3 13.41 47.72 -3.19
C ASP A 3 12.74 46.41 -3.60
N ALA A 4 12.33 46.31 -4.87
CA ALA A 4 11.82 45.09 -5.46
C ALA A 4 13.03 44.35 -6.07
N SER A 5 13.42 43.23 -5.49
CA SER A 5 14.37 42.31 -6.14
C SER A 5 13.64 41.05 -6.60
N PRO A 6 13.18 40.99 -7.87
CA PRO A 6 12.85 39.71 -8.48
C PRO A 6 14.18 39.07 -8.90
N LEU A 7 14.61 38.02 -8.19
CA LEU A 7 15.65 37.10 -8.68
C LEU A 7 15.06 36.25 -9.81
N ALA A 8 14.63 36.89 -10.89
CA ALA A 8 14.47 36.26 -12.19
C ALA A 8 15.88 36.20 -12.80
N THR A 9 16.64 35.18 -12.43
CA THR A 9 17.93 34.87 -13.04
C THR A 9 17.66 34.59 -14.51
N ARG A 10 17.86 35.59 -15.38
CA ARG A 10 17.76 35.37 -16.83
C ARG A 10 18.80 34.31 -17.20
N PRO A 11 18.43 33.28 -17.98
CA PRO A 11 19.39 32.27 -18.38
C PRO A 11 20.53 32.94 -19.15
N SER A 12 21.76 32.73 -18.68
CA SER A 12 22.97 33.19 -19.38
C SER A 12 23.02 32.56 -20.78
N PRO A 13 23.46 33.31 -21.81
CA PRO A 13 23.54 32.78 -23.16
C PRO A 13 24.50 31.59 -23.23
N LEU A 14 24.08 30.52 -23.90
CA LEU A 14 24.88 29.31 -24.08
C LEU A 14 26.22 29.63 -24.76
N THR A 15 27.30 29.09 -24.22
CA THR A 15 28.62 29.08 -24.85
C THR A 15 28.59 28.27 -26.15
N ALA A 16 29.58 28.45 -27.03
CA ALA A 16 29.65 27.72 -28.30
C ALA A 16 29.65 26.20 -28.11
N LYS A 17 30.34 25.69 -27.08
CA LYS A 17 30.40 24.26 -26.76
C LYS A 17 29.06 23.74 -26.24
N GLU A 18 28.37 24.50 -25.37
CA GLU A 18 27.04 24.14 -24.87
C GLU A 18 25.99 24.16 -25.97
N ARG A 19 26.08 25.10 -26.91
CA ARG A 19 25.20 25.15 -28.09
C ARG A 19 25.37 23.92 -28.97
N THR A 20 26.61 23.50 -29.26
CA THR A 20 26.85 22.26 -30.02
C THR A 20 26.24 21.04 -29.33
N ILE A 21 26.36 20.94 -28.01
CA ILE A 21 25.76 19.84 -27.23
C ILE A 21 24.23 19.93 -27.24
N HIS A 22 23.67 21.12 -27.07
CA HIS A 22 22.23 21.37 -27.12
C HIS A 22 21.63 20.97 -28.47
N ASP A 23 22.31 21.32 -29.56
CA ASP A 23 21.86 21.06 -30.92
C ASP A 23 22.02 19.57 -31.30
N HIS A 24 23.17 18.95 -30.98
CA HIS A 24 23.38 17.52 -31.20
C HIS A 24 22.48 16.65 -30.31
N GLY A 25 22.23 17.08 -29.07
CA GLY A 25 21.36 16.39 -28.12
C GLY A 25 19.89 16.66 -28.32
N LEU A 26 19.52 17.55 -29.26
CA LEU A 26 18.14 17.98 -29.52
C LEU A 26 17.38 18.36 -28.24
N VAL A 27 18.07 18.98 -27.29
CA VAL A 27 17.58 19.18 -25.92
C VAL A 27 16.30 20.04 -25.92
N ALA A 28 16.19 20.99 -26.84
CA ALA A 28 14.98 21.78 -27.04
C ALA A 28 13.77 20.93 -27.48
N VAL A 29 13.98 19.95 -28.36
CA VAL A 29 12.92 19.05 -28.82
C VAL A 29 12.47 18.13 -27.69
N LEU A 30 13.41 17.60 -26.90
CA LEU A 30 13.08 16.79 -25.73
C LEU A 30 12.26 17.59 -24.71
N LYS A 31 12.67 18.82 -24.42
CA LYS A 31 11.91 19.71 -23.54
C LYS A 31 10.49 19.95 -24.08
N GLN A 32 10.36 20.25 -25.36
CA GLN A 32 9.05 20.46 -26.00
C GLN A 32 8.14 19.23 -25.83
N ILE A 33 8.66 18.03 -26.09
CA ILE A 33 7.87 16.79 -25.95
C ILE A 33 7.45 16.57 -24.49
N HIS A 34 8.30 16.89 -23.51
CA HIS A 34 7.93 16.82 -22.10
C HIS A 34 6.85 17.84 -21.74
N ASP A 35 6.99 19.09 -22.19
CA ASP A 35 5.98 20.13 -21.97
C ASP A 35 4.62 19.71 -22.59
N GLU A 36 4.63 19.12 -23.78
CA GLU A 36 3.43 18.57 -24.46
C GLU A 36 2.82 17.39 -23.69
N LEU A 37 3.65 16.50 -23.15
CA LEU A 37 3.21 15.37 -22.35
C LEU A 37 2.60 15.83 -21.03
N ASP A 38 3.23 16.77 -20.33
CA ASP A 38 2.75 17.32 -19.06
C ASP A 38 1.38 18.00 -19.24
N ALA A 39 1.21 18.77 -20.31
CA ALA A 39 -0.07 19.37 -20.66
C ALA A 39 -1.15 18.32 -20.95
N ALA A 40 -0.82 17.26 -21.71
CA ALA A 40 -1.76 16.18 -22.01
C ALA A 40 -2.15 15.37 -20.76
N VAL A 41 -1.21 15.15 -19.84
CA VAL A 41 -1.48 14.50 -18.55
C VAL A 41 -2.39 15.38 -17.70
N ALA A 42 -2.09 16.68 -17.58
CA ALA A 42 -2.94 17.61 -16.84
C ALA A 42 -4.38 17.63 -17.40
N ASP A 43 -4.55 17.69 -18.72
CA ASP A 43 -5.85 17.61 -19.38
C ASP A 43 -6.59 16.29 -19.09
N ALA A 44 -5.89 15.15 -19.11
CA ALA A 44 -6.49 13.85 -18.79
C ALA A 44 -7.00 13.76 -17.34
N TYR A 45 -6.38 14.49 -16.40
CA TYR A 45 -6.86 14.63 -15.03
C TYR A 45 -7.84 15.81 -14.84
N GLY A 46 -8.08 16.62 -15.87
CA GLY A 46 -8.90 17.83 -15.81
C GLY A 46 -8.27 18.95 -14.96
N TRP A 47 -6.94 19.00 -14.90
CA TRP A 47 -6.17 19.95 -14.10
C TRP A 47 -5.50 21.01 -14.99
N PRO A 48 -5.32 22.25 -14.50
CA PRO A 48 -4.48 23.24 -15.19
C PRO A 48 -3.05 22.74 -15.36
N ALA A 49 -2.45 22.99 -16.53
CA ALA A 49 -1.08 22.57 -16.85
C ALA A 49 0.00 23.40 -16.14
N ASP A 50 -0.35 24.58 -15.64
CA ASP A 50 0.53 25.52 -14.94
C ASP A 50 0.39 25.45 -13.40
N LEU A 51 -0.13 24.33 -12.88
CA LEU A 51 -0.27 24.14 -11.44
C LEU A 51 1.09 24.20 -10.73
N PRO A 52 1.21 24.89 -9.58
CA PRO A 52 2.42 24.81 -8.79
C PRO A 52 2.60 23.40 -8.19
N ASP A 53 3.84 22.92 -8.15
CA ASP A 53 4.20 21.56 -7.70
C ASP A 53 3.54 21.16 -6.37
N GLY A 54 3.49 22.07 -5.40
CA GLY A 54 2.89 21.81 -4.09
C GLY A 54 1.38 21.49 -4.18
N GLU A 55 0.65 22.20 -5.04
CA GLU A 55 -0.77 21.95 -5.25
C GLU A 55 -0.98 20.66 -6.06
N LEU A 56 -0.12 20.40 -7.05
CA LEU A 56 -0.16 19.17 -7.85
C LEU A 56 0.00 17.94 -6.94
N LEU A 57 1.00 17.97 -6.06
CA LEU A 57 1.25 16.91 -5.09
C LEU A 57 0.07 16.73 -4.14
N GLN A 58 -0.51 17.82 -3.63
CA GLN A 58 -1.67 17.73 -2.75
C GLN A 58 -2.87 17.07 -3.45
N ARG A 59 -3.19 17.50 -4.68
CA ARG A 59 -4.28 16.90 -5.47
C ARG A 59 -4.03 15.41 -5.76
N LEU A 60 -2.79 15.02 -6.00
CA LEU A 60 -2.41 13.61 -6.20
C LEU A 60 -2.60 12.78 -4.93
N VAL A 61 -2.22 13.31 -3.75
CA VAL A 61 -2.43 12.65 -2.46
C VAL A 61 -3.92 12.49 -2.17
N ASP A 62 -4.72 13.54 -2.39
CA ASP A 62 -6.18 13.49 -2.20
C ASP A 62 -6.83 12.47 -3.17
N LEU A 63 -6.35 12.41 -4.42
CA LEU A 63 -6.81 11.42 -5.38
C LEU A 63 -6.44 9.99 -4.96
N ASN A 64 -5.22 9.79 -4.47
CA ASN A 64 -4.74 8.49 -4.02
C ASN A 64 -5.52 7.99 -2.81
N THR A 65 -5.75 8.83 -1.81
CA THR A 65 -6.55 8.47 -0.62
C THR A 65 -7.98 8.07 -1.00
N ARG A 66 -8.62 8.80 -1.93
CA ARG A 66 -9.92 8.41 -2.46
C ARG A 66 -9.88 7.07 -3.17
N ARG A 67 -8.88 6.81 -4.02
CA ARG A 67 -8.76 5.50 -4.70
C ARG A 67 -8.49 4.37 -3.72
N ALA A 68 -7.65 4.57 -2.72
CA ALA A 68 -7.41 3.57 -1.67
C ALA A 68 -8.70 3.21 -0.92
N ALA A 69 -9.57 4.19 -0.63
CA ALA A 69 -10.88 3.93 -0.03
C ALA A 69 -11.82 3.16 -0.99
N GLU A 70 -11.84 3.51 -2.28
CA GLU A 70 -12.59 2.77 -3.31
C GLU A 70 -12.12 1.32 -3.42
N GLU A 71 -10.80 1.08 -3.44
CA GLU A 71 -10.20 -0.24 -3.50
C GLU A 71 -10.51 -1.06 -2.25
N ALA A 72 -10.47 -0.46 -1.06
CA ALA A 72 -10.90 -1.09 0.19
C ALA A 72 -12.39 -1.48 0.18
N ALA A 73 -13.23 -0.73 -0.55
CA ALA A 73 -14.63 -1.06 -0.81
C ALA A 73 -14.82 -2.06 -1.97
N GLY A 74 -13.74 -2.59 -2.54
CA GLY A 74 -13.76 -3.55 -3.66
C GLY A 74 -13.92 -2.91 -5.04
N VAL A 75 -13.94 -1.59 -5.15
CA VAL A 75 -14.07 -0.86 -6.42
C VAL A 75 -12.69 -0.47 -6.94
N ILE A 76 -12.12 -1.32 -7.79
CA ILE A 76 -10.81 -1.06 -8.41
C ILE A 76 -11.00 -0.46 -9.81
N ARG A 77 -10.50 0.76 -10.02
CA ARG A 77 -10.52 1.45 -11.33
C ARG A 77 -9.33 1.05 -12.19
N TRP A 78 -9.45 -0.09 -12.88
CA TRP A 78 -8.46 -0.57 -13.83
C TRP A 78 -8.34 0.33 -15.06
N LEU A 79 -7.11 0.66 -15.46
CA LEU A 79 -6.84 1.36 -16.72
C LEU A 79 -7.00 0.40 -17.91
N ARG A 80 -6.64 -0.87 -17.71
CA ARG A 80 -6.72 -1.95 -18.70
C ARG A 80 -7.21 -3.22 -18.02
N PRO A 81 -8.51 -3.34 -17.72
CA PRO A 81 -9.08 -4.44 -16.96
C PRO A 81 -8.59 -5.82 -17.43
N GLU A 82 -8.63 -6.05 -18.73
CA GLU A 82 -8.28 -7.31 -19.38
C GLU A 82 -6.80 -7.71 -19.24
N TYR A 83 -5.89 -6.75 -19.04
CA TYR A 83 -4.46 -7.01 -18.82
C TYR A 83 -4.06 -7.00 -17.34
N GLN A 84 -4.75 -6.16 -16.55
CA GLN A 84 -4.36 -5.88 -15.17
C GLN A 84 -5.03 -6.85 -14.18
N GLN A 85 -6.30 -7.16 -14.36
CA GLN A 85 -7.03 -8.07 -13.45
C GLN A 85 -6.40 -9.47 -13.36
N PRO A 86 -6.04 -10.13 -14.48
CA PRO A 86 -5.47 -11.48 -14.41
C PRO A 86 -4.10 -11.51 -13.71
N ARG A 87 -3.39 -10.38 -13.70
CA ARG A 87 -2.03 -10.25 -13.18
C ARG A 87 -1.98 -9.73 -11.75
N ALA A 88 -3.05 -9.06 -11.30
CA ALA A 88 -3.14 -8.52 -9.96
C ALA A 88 -3.28 -9.61 -8.89
N GLY A 89 -3.70 -10.83 -9.27
CA GLY A 89 -3.95 -11.91 -8.30
C GLY A 89 -5.05 -11.57 -7.28
N ILE A 90 -5.84 -10.53 -7.56
CA ILE A 90 -6.97 -10.09 -6.73
C ILE A 90 -8.17 -10.89 -7.22
N GLU A 91 -8.61 -11.87 -6.43
CA GLU A 91 -9.90 -12.50 -6.69
C GLU A 91 -11.00 -11.43 -6.67
N PRO A 92 -11.94 -11.44 -7.63
CA PRO A 92 -12.97 -10.43 -7.70
C PRO A 92 -13.82 -10.46 -6.43
N VAL A 93 -13.62 -9.47 -5.57
CA VAL A 93 -14.51 -9.21 -4.44
C VAL A 93 -15.83 -8.74 -5.05
N GLN A 94 -16.83 -9.62 -5.07
CA GLN A 94 -18.18 -9.24 -5.47
C GLN A 94 -18.61 -8.02 -4.65
N PRO A 95 -19.28 -7.02 -5.26
CA PRO A 95 -19.74 -5.86 -4.51
C PRO A 95 -20.73 -6.36 -3.45
N ALA A 96 -20.31 -6.33 -2.20
CA ALA A 96 -21.20 -6.57 -1.08
C ALA A 96 -22.28 -5.50 -1.16
N LEU A 97 -23.52 -5.94 -1.40
CA LEU A 97 -24.70 -5.12 -1.24
C LEU A 97 -24.59 -4.49 0.16
N VAL A 98 -24.60 -3.16 0.23
CA VAL A 98 -24.60 -2.45 1.51
C VAL A 98 -25.98 -2.64 2.12
N GLU A 99 -26.20 -3.81 2.73
CA GLU A 99 -27.13 -3.91 3.84
C GLU A 99 -26.52 -3.12 4.98
N GLU A 100 -27.28 -2.17 5.48
CA GLU A 100 -27.02 -1.40 6.67
C GLU A 100 -26.88 -2.37 7.85
N ILE A 101 -25.66 -2.90 8.04
CA ILE A 101 -25.36 -3.76 9.17
C ILE A 101 -25.18 -2.84 10.36
N ALA A 102 -26.27 -2.64 11.08
CA ALA A 102 -26.23 -2.41 12.51
C ALA A 102 -25.12 -3.29 13.09
N ALA A 103 -24.19 -2.67 13.83
CA ALA A 103 -23.03 -3.33 14.42
C ALA A 103 -23.45 -4.67 15.06
N THR A 104 -23.18 -5.75 14.32
CA THR A 104 -23.38 -7.10 14.78
C THR A 104 -21.98 -7.66 14.98
N PRO A 105 -21.56 -7.98 16.21
CA PRO A 105 -20.22 -8.49 16.46
C PRO A 105 -20.01 -9.76 15.64
N ALA A 106 -18.83 -9.87 15.01
CA ALA A 106 -18.44 -10.99 14.16
C ALA A 106 -18.84 -12.33 14.79
N ALA A 107 -19.78 -13.02 14.14
CA ALA A 107 -20.22 -14.33 14.52
C ALA A 107 -19.09 -15.35 14.24
N GLY A 108 -18.45 -15.78 15.34
CA GLY A 108 -17.86 -17.10 15.55
C GLY A 108 -17.09 -17.75 14.39
N ALA A 109 -15.79 -17.44 14.28
CA ALA A 109 -14.86 -18.41 13.72
C ALA A 109 -14.93 -19.68 14.59
N ALA A 110 -15.25 -20.83 14.00
CA ALA A 110 -15.27 -22.10 14.70
C ALA A 110 -13.90 -22.32 15.39
N LEU A 111 -13.93 -22.48 16.72
CA LEU A 111 -12.72 -22.68 17.53
C LEU A 111 -11.99 -23.94 17.03
N LEU A 112 -10.71 -23.79 16.70
CA LEU A 112 -9.84 -24.89 16.29
C LEU A 112 -9.62 -25.84 17.46
N VAL A 113 -9.70 -27.16 17.25
CA VAL A 113 -9.41 -28.14 18.30
C VAL A 113 -7.94 -28.04 18.70
N TRP A 114 -7.66 -27.88 20.00
CA TRP A 114 -6.29 -27.86 20.50
C TRP A 114 -5.62 -29.24 20.36
N PRO A 115 -4.56 -29.39 19.55
CA PRO A 115 -3.91 -30.69 19.35
C PRO A 115 -3.18 -31.18 20.61
N ALA A 116 -3.13 -32.50 20.82
CA ALA A 116 -2.45 -33.08 21.98
C ALA A 116 -0.93 -33.18 21.79
N SER A 117 -0.44 -33.27 20.55
CA SER A 117 0.99 -33.46 20.28
C SER A 117 1.72 -32.13 20.05
N MET A 118 2.94 -32.03 20.59
CA MET A 118 3.80 -30.86 20.45
C MET A 118 4.02 -30.36 19.01
N PRO A 119 4.39 -31.22 18.04
CA PRO A 119 4.62 -30.76 16.67
C PRO A 119 3.33 -30.30 15.98
N GLU A 120 2.17 -30.82 16.36
CA GLU A 120 0.87 -30.36 15.84
C GLU A 120 0.46 -29.03 16.46
N GLN A 121 0.72 -28.82 17.75
CA GLN A 121 0.48 -27.54 18.41
C GLN A 121 1.29 -26.41 17.73
N ALA A 122 2.57 -26.63 17.46
CA ALA A 122 3.41 -25.65 16.76
C ALA A 122 2.91 -25.35 15.33
N ARG A 123 2.49 -26.38 14.58
CA ARG A 123 1.91 -26.21 13.23
C ARG A 123 0.59 -25.45 13.27
N ALA A 124 -0.27 -25.76 14.25
CA ALA A 124 -1.56 -25.11 14.40
C ALA A 124 -1.41 -23.63 14.76
N VAL A 125 -0.52 -23.29 15.69
CA VAL A 125 -0.20 -21.90 16.06
C VAL A 125 0.35 -21.12 14.87
N ARG A 126 1.29 -21.71 14.11
CA ARG A 126 1.78 -21.10 12.86
C ARG A 126 0.69 -20.90 11.81
N GLY A 127 -0.18 -21.89 11.63
CA GLY A 127 -1.31 -21.78 10.70
C GLY A 127 -2.21 -20.61 11.05
N VAL A 128 -2.45 -20.39 12.35
CA VAL A 128 -3.22 -19.23 12.84
C VAL A 128 -2.50 -17.91 12.58
N LEU A 129 -1.19 -17.82 12.83
CA LEU A 129 -0.41 -16.60 12.56
C LEU A 129 -0.34 -16.27 11.07
N GLY A 130 -0.17 -17.29 10.21
CA GLY A 130 -0.12 -17.12 8.75
C GLY A 130 -1.49 -16.77 8.14
N ALA A 131 -2.57 -17.37 8.64
CA ALA A 131 -3.92 -17.08 8.16
C ALA A 131 -4.45 -15.72 8.63
N ALA A 132 -3.94 -15.19 9.75
CA ALA A 132 -4.39 -13.91 10.28
C ALA A 132 -3.86 -12.71 9.50
N GLY A 133 -2.69 -12.80 8.87
CA GLY A 133 -2.07 -11.73 8.07
C GLY A 133 -1.79 -10.42 8.83
N VAL A 134 -2.01 -10.41 10.15
CA VAL A 134 -1.90 -9.25 11.05
C VAL A 134 -1.21 -9.73 12.34
N PRO A 135 -0.38 -8.91 13.01
CA PRO A 135 0.24 -9.27 14.28
C PRO A 135 -0.80 -9.53 15.38
N LEU A 136 -0.74 -10.70 16.02
CA LEU A 136 -1.66 -11.16 17.06
C LEU A 136 -0.95 -11.32 18.41
N SER A 137 -1.57 -10.88 19.49
CA SER A 137 -1.10 -11.20 20.84
C SER A 137 -1.29 -12.69 21.17
N ALA A 138 -0.52 -13.21 22.12
CA ALA A 138 -0.66 -14.59 22.59
C ALA A 138 -2.09 -14.94 23.06
N ALA A 139 -2.79 -13.96 23.64
CA ALA A 139 -4.18 -14.10 24.08
C ALA A 139 -5.15 -14.26 22.89
N GLU A 140 -4.95 -13.52 21.81
CA GLU A 140 -5.75 -13.59 20.60
C GLU A 140 -5.49 -14.86 19.78
N VAL A 141 -4.26 -15.39 19.85
CA VAL A 141 -3.93 -16.70 19.28
C VAL A 141 -4.62 -17.81 20.08
N ALA A 142 -4.53 -17.78 21.42
CA ALA A 142 -5.19 -18.76 22.28
C ALA A 142 -6.72 -18.74 22.14
N ALA A 143 -7.32 -17.56 21.91
CA ALA A 143 -8.76 -17.40 21.72
C ALA A 143 -9.29 -18.08 20.43
N ARG A 144 -8.42 -18.43 19.48
CA ARG A 144 -8.82 -19.16 18.26
C ARG A 144 -8.91 -20.68 18.44
N PHE A 145 -8.52 -21.19 19.61
CA PHE A 145 -8.50 -22.62 19.90
C PHE A 145 -9.47 -23.00 21.02
N ALA A 146 -10.20 -24.09 20.82
CA ALA A 146 -11.02 -24.73 21.84
C ALA A 146 -10.12 -25.45 22.85
N LYS A 147 -10.17 -25.03 24.12
CA LYS A 147 -9.38 -25.58 25.24
C LYS A 147 -7.86 -25.43 25.12
N ALA A 148 -7.38 -24.39 24.44
CA ALA A 148 -5.96 -24.08 24.45
C ALA A 148 -5.46 -23.64 25.83
N GLU A 149 -4.28 -24.13 26.19
CA GLU A 149 -3.57 -23.68 27.38
C GLU A 149 -2.77 -22.41 27.05
N LYS A 150 -3.15 -21.29 27.67
CA LYS A 150 -2.55 -19.97 27.37
C LYS A 150 -1.05 -19.91 27.64
N GLY A 151 -0.58 -20.57 28.71
CA GLY A 151 0.86 -20.68 29.01
C GLY A 151 1.61 -21.45 27.93
N ARG A 152 1.04 -22.57 27.47
CA ARG A 152 1.62 -23.38 26.40
C ARG A 152 1.69 -22.65 25.06
N VAL A 153 0.66 -21.86 24.74
CA VAL A 153 0.66 -21.02 23.53
C VAL A 153 1.77 -19.98 23.59
N ALA A 154 1.98 -19.33 24.73
CA ALA A 154 3.05 -18.35 24.90
C ALA A 154 4.46 -18.98 24.73
N GLU A 155 4.72 -20.11 25.38
CA GLU A 155 5.99 -20.85 25.22
C GLU A 155 6.26 -21.27 23.77
N LEU A 156 5.21 -21.72 23.06
CA LEU A 156 5.34 -22.10 21.65
C LEU A 156 5.61 -20.90 20.76
N LEU A 157 5.01 -19.75 21.05
CA LEU A 157 5.26 -18.51 20.30
C LEU A 157 6.70 -18.03 20.51
N GLU A 158 7.21 -18.04 21.74
CA GLU A 158 8.62 -17.74 22.03
C GLU A 158 9.57 -18.70 21.30
N THR A 159 9.25 -20.00 21.32
CA THR A 159 10.03 -21.03 20.60
C THR A 159 10.02 -20.79 19.09
N LEU A 160 8.87 -20.40 18.53
CA LEU A 160 8.72 -20.12 17.09
C LEU A 160 9.47 -18.83 16.68
N VAL A 161 9.52 -17.82 17.56
CA VAL A 161 10.33 -16.62 17.35
C VAL A 161 11.82 -16.95 17.37
N LEU A 162 12.28 -17.75 18.34
CA LEU A 162 13.67 -18.22 18.39
C LEU A 162 14.07 -19.03 17.15
N LEU A 163 13.14 -19.80 16.59
CA LEU A 163 13.34 -20.57 15.36
C LEU A 163 13.20 -19.73 14.07
N GLY A 164 12.89 -18.43 14.17
CA GLY A 164 12.67 -17.54 13.03
C GLY A 164 11.43 -17.90 12.20
N GLN A 165 10.46 -18.61 12.78
CA GLN A 165 9.20 -18.99 12.13
C GLN A 165 8.01 -18.09 12.51
N ALA A 166 8.22 -17.16 13.43
CA ALA A 166 7.29 -16.08 13.78
C ALA A 166 8.09 -14.81 14.08
N GLY A 167 7.54 -13.64 13.74
CA GLY A 167 8.10 -12.34 14.12
C GLY A 167 7.41 -11.81 15.36
N GLU A 168 8.16 -11.25 16.31
CA GLU A 168 7.61 -10.53 17.46
C GLU A 168 7.77 -9.02 17.26
N ASN A 169 6.70 -8.26 17.52
CA ASN A 169 6.72 -6.81 17.56
C ASN A 169 5.83 -6.31 18.71
N GLU A 170 6.42 -5.67 19.71
CA GLU A 170 5.73 -5.10 20.88
C GLU A 170 4.74 -6.07 21.56
N GLY A 171 5.13 -7.34 21.74
CA GLY A 171 4.29 -8.38 22.35
C GLY A 171 3.20 -8.95 21.44
N LYS A 172 3.23 -8.63 20.14
CA LYS A 172 2.40 -9.24 19.10
C LYS A 172 3.24 -10.12 18.20
N PHE A 173 2.71 -11.28 17.86
CA PHE A 173 3.34 -12.29 17.03
C PHE A 173 2.71 -12.29 15.64
N GLY A 174 3.53 -12.25 14.59
CA GLY A 174 3.12 -12.34 13.19
C GLY A 174 3.75 -13.56 12.51
N GLY A 175 3.11 -14.04 11.43
CA GLY A 175 3.75 -14.97 10.51
C GLY A 175 4.92 -14.29 9.79
N VAL A 176 5.98 -15.05 9.49
CA VAL A 176 7.09 -14.62 8.62
C VAL A 176 6.67 -14.71 7.16
#